data_AF-A0A7J7MF20-F1
#
_entry.id   AF-A0A7J7MF20-F1
#
_cell.length_a   1.000
_cell.length_b   1.000
_cell.length_c   1.000
_cell.angle_alpha   90.00
_cell.angle_beta   90.00
_cell.angle_gamma   90.00
#
_symmetry.space_group_name_H-M   'P 1'
#
loop_
_entity.id
_entity.type
_entity.pdbx_description
1 polymer ?
#
loop_
_entity_poly.entity_id
_entity_poly.type
_entity_poly.pdbx_seq_one_letter_code
_entity_poly.pdbx_strand_id
1 'polypeptide(L)'
;VKFHTKSGDKIKYHKSSSVWPGIKFAEPITKPFIGWIIENGKKIDFWRDTWATSIPLREHIDLPNHLWKRCKAKVNDFINPDGWNFPTDISLALLAMGINISSITCNPNS
;
A
#
# COMPACT_ATOMS: atom_id res chain seq x y z
N VAL A 1 4.50 -9.70 20.90
CA VAL A 1 5.78 -10.22 21.44
C VAL A 1 6.07 -9.52 22.77
N LYS A 2 6.17 -10.26 23.88
CA LYS A 2 6.55 -9.70 25.19
C LYS A 2 8.06 -9.82 25.33
N PHE A 3 8.76 -8.71 25.51
CA PHE A 3 10.21 -8.70 25.61
C PHE A 3 10.63 -8.90 27.06
N HIS A 4 11.45 -9.93 27.29
CA HIS A 4 12.03 -10.24 28.59
C HIS A 4 13.53 -9.89 28.56
N THR A 5 14.11 -9.61 29.72
CA THR A 5 15.57 -9.49 29.88
C THR A 5 16.23 -10.86 29.71
N LYS A 6 17.55 -10.90 29.58
CA LYS A 6 18.31 -12.18 29.56
C LYS A 6 18.11 -13.01 30.84
N SER A 7 17.69 -12.36 31.94
CA SER A 7 17.31 -13.00 33.22
C SER A 7 15.86 -13.46 33.30
N GLY A 8 15.03 -13.20 32.27
CA GLY A 8 13.62 -13.61 32.23
C GLY A 8 12.62 -12.60 32.78
N ASP A 9 13.08 -11.46 33.30
CA ASP A 9 12.23 -10.40 33.85
C ASP A 9 11.52 -9.60 32.75
N LYS A 10 10.30 -9.13 33.03
CA LYS A 10 9.60 -8.20 32.15
C LYS A 10 10.34 -6.86 32.09
N ILE A 11 10.64 -6.39 30.87
CA ILE A 11 11.25 -5.09 30.67
C ILE A 11 10.24 -3.99 31.10
N LYS A 12 10.60 -3.22 32.13
CA LYS A 12 9.76 -2.17 32.72
C LYS A 12 9.98 -0.77 32.12
N TYR A 13 10.97 -0.59 31.24
CA TYR A 13 11.33 0.71 30.65
C TYR A 13 11.11 0.72 29.14
N HIS A 14 10.87 1.92 28.58
CA HIS A 14 10.77 2.11 27.14
C HIS A 14 12.12 1.79 26.47
N LYS A 15 12.19 0.73 25.66
CA LYS A 15 13.35 0.48 24.80
C LYS A 15 13.31 1.48 23.65
N SER A 16 14.11 2.54 23.73
CA SER A 16 14.33 3.39 22.56
C SER A 16 15.08 2.58 21.49
N SER A 17 14.60 2.64 20.26
CA SER A 17 15.31 2.07 19.13
C SER A 17 16.39 3.06 18.69
N SER A 18 17.64 2.62 18.61
CA SER A 18 18.71 3.39 17.98
C SER A 18 18.55 3.46 16.45
N VAL A 19 17.69 2.62 15.86
CA VAL A 19 17.45 2.54 14.42
C VAL A 19 16.46 3.60 13.93
N TRP A 20 15.40 3.88 14.70
CA TRP A 20 14.36 4.84 14.30
C TRP A 20 14.87 6.26 14.03
N PRO A 21 15.83 6.82 14.82
CA PRO A 21 16.44 8.11 14.50
C PRO A 21 17.15 8.12 13.14
N GLY A 22 17.88 7.06 12.79
CA GLY A 22 18.55 6.94 11.50
C GLY A 22 17.56 6.86 10.34
N ILE A 23 16.46 6.11 10.51
CA ILE A 23 15.38 6.05 9.51
C ILE A 23 14.71 7.42 9.34
N LYS A 24 14.41 8.15 10.43
CA LYS A 24 13.84 9.50 10.35
C LYS A 24 14.76 10.48 9.62
N PHE A 25 16.07 10.36 9.83
CA PHE A 25 17.05 11.18 9.11
C PHE A 25 17.08 10.85 7.61
N ALA A 26 16.99 9.57 7.26
CA ALA A 26 16.99 9.10 5.87
C ALA A 26 15.65 9.32 5.15
N GLU A 27 14.53 9.39 5.87
CA GLU A 27 13.17 9.47 5.32
C GLU A 27 13.04 10.49 4.17
N PRO A 28 13.39 11.78 4.30
CA PRO A 28 13.19 12.74 3.22
C PRO A 28 14.01 12.40 1.96
N ILE A 29 15.14 11.70 2.11
CA ILE A 29 16.01 11.28 0.99
C ILE A 29 15.45 10.01 0.34
N THR A 30 14.93 9.07 1.13
CA THR A 30 14.49 7.76 0.64
C THR A 30 13.03 7.75 0.17
N LYS A 31 12.19 8.62 0.72
CA LYS A 31 10.73 8.67 0.46
C LYS A 31 10.36 8.72 -1.03
N PRO A 32 11.08 9.46 -1.91
CA PRO A 32 10.81 9.43 -3.35
C PRO A 32 11.10 8.08 -4.03
N PHE A 33 11.93 7.24 -3.42
CA PHE A 33 12.36 5.95 -3.95
C PHE A 33 11.64 4.76 -3.31
N ILE A 34 10.77 5.01 -2.32
CA ILE A 34 9.96 3.98 -1.68
C ILE A 34 8.66 3.82 -2.47
N GLY A 35 8.44 2.62 -2.99
CA GLY A 35 7.22 2.25 -3.71
C GLY A 35 6.40 1.20 -2.95
N TRP A 36 5.15 1.00 -3.37
CA TRP A 36 4.29 -0.06 -2.87
C TRP A 36 4.66 -1.41 -3.49
N ILE A 37 4.74 -2.45 -2.65
CA ILE A 37 4.88 -3.85 -3.08
C ILE A 37 3.57 -4.56 -2.73
N ILE A 38 2.88 -5.06 -3.75
CA ILE A 38 1.47 -5.52 -3.65
C ILE A 38 1.34 -7.04 -3.68
N GLU A 39 2.46 -7.75 -3.87
CA GLU A 39 2.50 -9.20 -4.09
C GLU A 39 1.49 -9.58 -5.19
N ASN A 40 0.58 -10.51 -4.91
CA ASN A 40 -0.47 -10.97 -5.83
C ASN A 40 -1.78 -10.18 -5.71
N GLY A 41 -1.92 -9.21 -4.80
CA GLY A 41 -3.11 -8.37 -4.70
C GLY A 41 -4.45 -9.07 -4.35
N LYS A 42 -4.47 -10.37 -4.05
CA LYS A 42 -5.72 -11.16 -3.86
C LYS A 42 -6.53 -10.73 -2.64
N LYS A 43 -5.85 -10.22 -1.62
CA LYS A 43 -6.48 -9.77 -0.36
C LYS A 43 -6.83 -8.28 -0.37
N ILE A 44 -6.26 -7.52 -1.31
CA ILE A 44 -6.33 -6.06 -1.32
C ILE A 44 -7.57 -5.62 -2.12
N ASP A 45 -8.48 -4.90 -1.47
CA ASP A 45 -9.61 -4.24 -2.12
C ASP A 45 -9.12 -3.07 -2.97
N PHE A 46 -9.48 -3.07 -4.25
CA PHE A 46 -9.00 -2.07 -5.19
C PHE A 46 -9.44 -0.64 -4.83
N TRP A 47 -10.62 -0.49 -4.23
CA TRP A 47 -11.21 0.82 -3.96
C TRP A 47 -11.00 1.29 -2.52
N ARG A 48 -10.95 0.36 -1.56
CA ARG A 48 -11.06 0.65 -0.13
C ARG A 48 -9.74 0.59 0.62
N ASP A 49 -8.74 -0.10 0.09
CA ASP A 49 -7.43 -0.20 0.73
C ASP A 49 -6.46 0.86 0.18
N THR A 50 -5.54 1.31 1.03
CA THR A 50 -4.44 2.19 0.65
C THR A 50 -3.31 1.37 0.03
N TRP A 51 -3.40 1.12 -1.28
CA TRP A 51 -2.39 0.34 -2.02
C TRP A 51 -1.64 1.14 -3.09
N ALA A 52 -2.22 2.25 -3.56
CA ALA A 52 -1.61 3.10 -4.59
C ALA A 52 -1.22 4.49 -4.08
N THR A 53 -1.93 4.99 -3.06
CA THR A 53 -1.80 6.35 -2.52
C THR A 53 -1.91 6.34 -1.00
N SER A 54 -1.82 7.52 -0.38
CA SER A 54 -1.95 7.69 1.07
C SER A 54 -3.38 7.54 1.60
N ILE A 55 -4.40 7.61 0.74
CA ILE A 55 -5.81 7.42 1.09
C ILE A 55 -6.47 6.45 0.10
N PRO A 56 -7.54 5.74 0.45
CA PRO A 56 -8.23 4.84 -0.47
C PRO A 56 -8.69 5.51 -1.76
N LEU A 57 -8.65 4.82 -2.91
CA LEU A 57 -9.10 5.36 -4.21
C LEU A 57 -10.54 5.88 -4.19
N ARG A 58 -11.43 5.25 -3.40
CA ARG A 58 -12.81 5.70 -3.24
C ARG A 58 -12.96 7.11 -2.66
N GLU A 59 -11.95 7.61 -1.94
CA GLU A 59 -11.98 8.96 -1.36
C GLU A 59 -11.63 10.04 -2.38
N HIS A 60 -11.06 9.64 -3.52
CA HIS A 60 -10.79 10.55 -4.65
C HIS A 60 -11.96 10.66 -5.63
N ILE A 61 -12.97 9.80 -5.52
CA ILE A 61 -14.07 9.70 -6.49
C ILE A 61 -15.38 10.02 -5.79
N ASP A 62 -16.08 11.04 -6.30
CA ASP A 62 -17.44 11.35 -5.84
C ASP A 62 -18.45 10.38 -6.46
N LEU A 63 -18.74 9.30 -5.74
CA LEU A 63 -19.72 8.28 -6.13
C LEU A 63 -20.71 8.05 -4.98
N PRO A 64 -22.03 8.02 -5.27
CA PRO A 64 -23.05 7.71 -4.27
C PRO A 64 -22.78 6.42 -3.50
N ASN A 65 -22.97 6.46 -2.18
CA ASN A 65 -22.72 5.34 -1.26
C ASN A 65 -23.39 4.01 -1.64
N HIS A 66 -24.56 4.06 -2.28
CA HIS A 66 -25.26 2.86 -2.71
C HIS A 66 -24.56 2.15 -3.88
N LEU A 67 -23.82 2.88 -4.72
CA LEU A 67 -23.08 2.32 -5.85
C LEU A 67 -21.78 1.64 -5.42
N TRP A 68 -21.13 2.12 -4.35
CA TRP A 68 -19.93 1.48 -3.79
C TRP A 68 -20.17 0.01 -3.41
N LYS A 69 -21.40 -0.38 -3.06
CA LYS A 69 -21.76 -1.78 -2.77
C LYS A 69 -21.53 -2.73 -3.97
N ARG A 70 -21.53 -2.19 -5.19
CA ARG A 70 -21.29 -2.93 -6.44
C ARG A 70 -19.80 -3.00 -6.78
N CYS A 71 -18.99 -2.08 -6.26
CA CYS A 71 -17.55 -2.04 -6.47
C CYS A 71 -16.85 -3.05 -5.54
N LYS A 72 -16.59 -4.27 -6.05
CA LYS A 72 -15.98 -5.38 -5.30
C LYS A 72 -14.62 -5.84 -5.86
N ALA A 73 -14.05 -5.08 -6.79
CA ALA A 73 -12.81 -5.44 -7.46
C ALA A 73 -11.65 -5.58 -6.46
N LYS A 74 -10.82 -6.59 -6.69
CA LYS A 74 -9.53 -6.79 -6.03
C LYS A 74 -8.41 -6.25 -6.91
N VAL A 75 -7.29 -5.90 -6.30
CA VAL A 75 -6.11 -5.46 -7.05
C VAL A 75 -5.62 -6.57 -7.99
N ASN A 76 -5.72 -7.84 -7.56
CA ASN A 76 -5.43 -9.01 -8.40
C ASN A 76 -6.24 -9.06 -9.71
N ASP A 77 -7.44 -8.49 -9.75
CA ASP A 77 -8.29 -8.50 -10.97
C ASP A 77 -7.65 -7.70 -12.12
N PHE A 78 -6.65 -6.87 -11.80
CA PHE A 78 -5.92 -6.03 -12.73
C PHE A 78 -4.43 -6.38 -12.82
N ILE A 79 -4.01 -7.53 -12.28
CA ILE A 79 -2.64 -8.02 -12.38
C ILE A 79 -2.61 -9.22 -13.33
N ASN A 80 -1.85 -9.10 -14.40
CA ASN A 80 -1.51 -10.17 -15.33
C ASN A 80 -0.03 -10.59 -15.16
N PRO A 81 0.40 -11.71 -15.75
CA PRO A 81 1.81 -12.12 -15.74
C PRO A 81 2.76 -11.05 -16.29
N ASP A 82 2.30 -10.26 -17.27
CA ASP A 82 3.08 -9.19 -17.91
C ASP A 82 2.96 -7.82 -17.18
N GLY A 83 2.30 -7.79 -16.02
CA GLY A 83 2.12 -6.59 -15.19
C GLY A 83 0.67 -6.12 -15.10
N TRP A 84 0.49 -4.81 -14.91
CA TRP A 84 -0.81 -4.20 -14.70
C TRP A 84 -1.67 -4.19 -15.96
N ASN A 85 -2.93 -4.62 -15.85
CA ASN A 85 -3.91 -4.65 -16.91
C ASN A 85 -5.20 -3.91 -16.48
N PHE A 86 -5.23 -2.61 -16.73
CA PHE A 86 -6.36 -1.75 -16.40
C PHE A 86 -7.18 -1.39 -17.66
N PRO A 87 -8.52 -1.33 -17.55
CA PRO A 87 -9.34 -0.63 -18.53
C PRO A 87 -8.85 0.81 -18.72
N THR A 88 -8.92 1.33 -19.95
CA THR A 88 -8.42 2.67 -20.31
C THR A 88 -8.93 3.77 -19.39
N ASP A 89 -10.23 3.76 -19.05
CA ASP A 89 -10.82 4.77 -18.18
C ASP A 89 -10.24 4.76 -16.76
N ILE A 90 -9.92 3.57 -16.24
CA ILE A 90 -9.28 3.42 -14.93
C ILE A 90 -7.83 3.92 -15.01
N SER A 91 -7.09 3.58 -16.06
CA SER A 91 -5.73 4.08 -16.28
C SER A 91 -5.67 5.60 -16.34
N LEU A 92 -6.60 6.23 -17.07
CA LEU A 92 -6.71 7.69 -17.16
C LEU A 92 -7.06 8.33 -15.82
N ALA A 93 -7.99 7.74 -15.06
CA ALA A 93 -8.33 8.23 -13.74
C ALA A 93 -7.15 8.15 -12.77
N LEU A 94 -6.41 7.02 -12.76
CA LEU A 94 -5.21 6.84 -11.94
C LEU A 94 -4.14 7.89 -12.28
N LEU A 95 -3.90 8.14 -13.58
CA LEU A 95 -2.98 9.16 -14.03
C LEU A 95 -3.41 10.57 -13.60
N ALA A 96 -4.70 10.90 -13.73
CA ALA A 96 -5.25 12.19 -13.29
C ALA A 96 -5.12 12.40 -11.77
N MET A 97 -5.12 11.32 -10.99
CA MET A 97 -4.84 11.33 -9.55
C MET A 97 -3.34 11.42 -9.21
N GLY A 98 -2.45 11.46 -10.21
CA GLY A 98 -1.00 11.50 -10.02
C GLY A 98 -0.38 10.15 -9.66
N ILE A 99 -1.10 9.05 -9.87
CA ILE A 99 -0.64 7.71 -9.53
C ILE A 99 0.20 7.17 -10.67
N ASN A 100 1.49 7.00 -10.42
CA ASN A 100 2.38 6.31 -11.35
C ASN A 100 2.31 4.80 -11.12
N ILE A 101 1.48 4.11 -11.90
CA ILE A 101 1.29 2.65 -11.80
C ILE A 101 2.62 1.89 -12.03
N SER A 102 3.52 2.43 -12.85
CA SER A 102 4.81 1.80 -13.15
C SER A 102 5.78 1.76 -11.96
N SER A 103 5.58 2.62 -10.95
CA SER A 103 6.37 2.59 -9.72
C SER A 103 5.85 1.59 -8.67
N ILE A 104 4.68 0.98 -8.93
CA ILE A 104 4.06 0.00 -8.04
C ILE A 104 4.43 -1.40 -8.50
N THR A 105 5.17 -2.13 -7.67
CA THR A 105 5.62 -3.48 -8.00
C THR A 105 4.55 -4.51 -7.62
N CYS A 106 4.09 -5.29 -8.59
CA CYS A 106 3.26 -6.47 -8.37
C CYS A 106 4.06 -7.75 -8.67
N ASN A 107 3.81 -8.81 -7.90
CA ASN A 107 4.37 -10.13 -8.12
C ASN A 107 3.22 -11.14 -8.30
N PRO A 108 2.81 -11.43 -9.55
CA PRO A 108 1.66 -12.29 -9.83
C PRO A 108 1.83 -13.74 -9.35
N ASN A 109 3.08 -14.18 -9.12
CA ASN A 109 3.42 -15.56 -8.78
C ASN A 109 3.65 -15.79 -7.28
N SER A 110 3.38 -14.78 -6.43
CA SER A 110 3.56 -14.86 -4.97
C SER A 110 2.41 -15.52 -4.22
#